data_AF-A0A7K0P7I1-F1
#
_entry.id   AF-A0A7K0P7I1-F1
#
_cell.length_a   1.000
_cell.length_b   1.000
_cell.length_c   1.000
_cell.angle_alpha   90.00
_cell.angle_beta   90.00
_cell.angle_gamma   90.00
#
_symmetry.space_group_name_H-M   'P 1'
#
loop_
_entity.id
_entity.type
_entity.pdbx_description
1 polymer ?
#
loop_
_entity_poly.entity_id
_entity_poly.type
_entity_poly.pdbx_seq_one_letter_code
_entity_poly.pdbx_strand_id
1 'polypeptide(L)'
;MELIITMAILWGMYKFASMLFSSPKKQQVKKGATPRKSTYSTAARTSSPAKKPPTYTPKPAAPSPAKPKVSPAKKAGSASGNRTYSGPLFAQAGEMGKLFGFADQSGIHELDGPFAIIDLETSGFNPPGSKILEIAILKIDRDGNELDRFETLINPEDGNVGRTDIHGIELRMLNGAPTFDEVSGRILELIQDSIIVAHNARFEENFLASELNEAGHDLDLIPALDTLWLARNTIDLPNYKLDTVINGFNERIVNAHTALGDVIAVSKILPEM
;
A
#
# COMPACT_ATOMS: atom_id res chain seq x y z
N MET A 1 -3.12 -50.41 4.40
CA MET A 1 -3.37 -48.99 4.09
C MET A 1 -4.74 -48.49 4.52
N GLU A 2 -5.74 -49.34 4.80
CA GLU A 2 -7.05 -48.85 5.27
C GLU A 2 -7.12 -48.52 6.78
N LEU A 3 -6.22 -49.07 7.61
CA LEU A 3 -6.23 -48.84 9.06
C LEU A 3 -5.67 -47.47 9.49
N ILE A 4 -4.87 -46.82 8.62
CA ILE A 4 -4.25 -45.51 8.91
C ILE A 4 -5.23 -44.37 8.58
N ILE A 5 -6.09 -44.57 7.56
CA ILE A 5 -7.09 -43.58 7.14
C ILE A 5 -8.24 -43.49 8.17
N THR A 6 -8.61 -44.60 8.81
CA THR A 6 -9.67 -44.62 9.84
C THR A 6 -9.23 -43.94 11.15
N MET A 7 -7.94 -44.02 11.52
CA MET A 7 -7.41 -43.35 12.71
C MET A 7 -7.26 -41.83 12.52
N ALA A 8 -6.98 -41.36 11.30
CA ALA A 8 -6.93 -39.93 10.99
C ALA A 8 -8.32 -39.26 11.06
N ILE A 9 -9.37 -39.96 10.59
CA ILE A 9 -10.75 -39.47 10.65
C ILE A 9 -11.29 -39.48 12.09
N LEU A 10 -10.98 -40.52 12.89
CA LEU A 10 -11.35 -40.54 14.31
C LEU A 10 -10.62 -39.45 15.14
N TRP A 11 -9.36 -39.12 14.82
CA TRP A 11 -8.63 -38.06 15.51
C TRP A 11 -9.13 -36.65 15.15
N GLY A 12 -9.52 -36.43 13.88
CA GLY A 12 -10.13 -35.18 13.43
C GLY A 12 -11.48 -34.89 14.10
N MET A 13 -12.32 -35.92 14.28
CA MET A 13 -13.62 -35.77 14.96
C MET A 13 -13.45 -35.54 16.48
N TYR A 14 -12.43 -36.11 17.12
CA TYR A 14 -12.16 -35.90 18.55
C TYR A 14 -11.66 -34.49 18.87
N LYS A 15 -10.89 -33.86 17.97
CA LYS A 15 -10.48 -32.44 18.13
C LYS A 15 -11.63 -31.45 17.94
N PHE A 16 -12.60 -31.76 17.09
CA PHE A 16 -13.77 -30.90 16.88
C PHE A 16 -14.76 -30.95 18.05
N ALA A 17 -14.91 -32.11 18.69
CA ALA A 17 -15.80 -32.27 19.85
C ALA A 17 -15.25 -31.64 21.15
N SER A 18 -13.92 -31.51 21.32
CA SER A 18 -13.33 -30.90 22.53
C SER A 18 -13.32 -29.36 22.54
N MET A 19 -13.50 -28.73 21.36
CA MET A 19 -13.67 -27.28 21.23
C MET A 19 -15.07 -26.80 21.64
N LEU A 20 -16.10 -27.64 21.56
CA LEU A 20 -17.49 -27.25 21.86
C LEU A 20 -17.86 -27.26 23.36
N PHE A 21 -16.97 -27.71 24.26
CA PHE A 21 -17.26 -27.79 25.70
C PHE A 21 -16.16 -27.25 26.65
N SER A 22 -15.22 -26.43 26.17
CA SER A 22 -14.27 -25.77 27.07
C SER A 22 -14.84 -24.50 27.69
N SER A 23 -15.23 -24.59 28.97
CA SER A 23 -15.49 -23.42 29.82
C SER A 23 -14.21 -22.59 30.02
N PRO A 24 -14.30 -21.24 30.11
CA PRO A 24 -13.13 -20.38 30.20
C PRO A 24 -12.41 -20.55 31.55
N LYS A 25 -11.14 -20.97 31.51
CA LYS A 25 -10.24 -20.91 32.67
C LYS A 25 -9.81 -19.45 32.90
N LYS A 26 -10.13 -18.92 34.08
CA LYS A 26 -9.50 -17.69 34.60
C LYS A 26 -8.00 -17.93 34.75
N GLN A 27 -7.18 -17.17 34.04
CA GLN A 27 -5.74 -17.18 34.24
C GLN A 27 -5.26 -15.85 34.82
N GLN A 28 -4.43 -15.99 35.85
CA GLN A 28 -3.92 -14.94 36.71
C GLN A 28 -2.96 -14.01 35.96
N VAL A 29 -3.09 -12.72 36.26
CA VAL A 29 -2.20 -11.64 35.81
C VAL A 29 -0.81 -11.82 36.40
N LYS A 30 0.19 -12.12 35.57
CA LYS A 30 1.61 -11.91 35.89
C LYS A 30 2.02 -10.52 35.42
N LYS A 31 2.50 -9.71 36.37
CA LYS A 31 3.13 -8.41 36.14
C LYS A 31 4.53 -8.61 35.53
N GLY A 32 4.86 -7.84 34.49
CA GLY A 32 6.25 -7.55 34.14
C GLY A 32 6.60 -7.61 32.66
N ALA A 33 6.26 -6.55 31.91
CA ALA A 33 7.09 -5.94 30.87
C ALA A 33 6.35 -4.68 30.38
N THR A 34 6.91 -3.51 30.65
CA THR A 34 6.39 -2.22 30.17
C THR A 34 6.51 -2.14 28.65
N PRO A 35 5.45 -1.82 27.90
CA PRO A 35 5.58 -1.45 26.50
C PRO A 35 6.31 -0.11 26.41
N ARG A 36 7.29 -0.01 25.51
CA ARG A 36 7.88 1.28 25.14
C ARG A 36 6.74 2.14 24.61
N LYS A 37 6.45 3.24 25.30
CA LYS A 37 5.56 4.28 24.81
C LYS A 37 6.18 4.87 23.54
N SER A 38 5.49 4.72 22.42
CA SER A 38 5.71 5.60 21.27
C SER A 38 5.41 7.03 21.73
N THR A 39 6.44 7.88 21.74
CA THR A 39 6.30 9.29 22.06
C THR A 39 6.27 10.07 20.76
N TYR A 40 5.08 10.22 20.19
CA TYR A 40 4.84 11.24 19.17
C TYR A 40 5.05 12.61 19.80
N SER A 41 6.16 13.25 19.47
CA SER A 41 6.40 14.65 19.81
C SER A 41 5.61 15.53 18.84
N THR A 42 4.37 15.87 19.21
CA THR A 42 3.61 16.92 18.53
C THR A 42 4.22 18.28 18.88
N ALA A 43 5.12 18.77 18.03
CA ALA A 43 5.47 20.18 18.05
C ALA A 43 4.22 20.96 17.60
N ALA A 44 3.57 21.61 18.55
CA ALA A 44 2.35 22.37 18.33
C ALA A 44 2.61 23.53 17.36
N ARG A 45 2.10 23.42 16.15
CA ARG A 45 1.87 24.55 15.25
C ARG A 45 0.37 24.79 15.20
N THR A 46 -0.02 26.03 15.44
CA THR A 46 -1.42 26.50 15.50
C THR A 46 -2.19 26.06 14.26
N SER A 47 -3.08 25.08 14.41
CA SER A 47 -3.97 24.61 13.36
C SER A 47 -4.99 25.70 13.03
N SER A 48 -4.96 26.19 11.79
CA SER A 48 -6.13 26.83 11.19
C SER A 48 -7.31 25.83 11.23
N PRO A 49 -8.56 26.29 11.38
CA PRO A 49 -9.70 25.39 11.49
C PRO A 49 -9.76 24.47 10.27
N ALA A 50 -9.80 23.16 10.52
CA ALA A 50 -9.90 22.14 9.48
C ALA A 50 -11.10 22.47 8.58
N LYS A 51 -10.82 22.87 7.33
CA LYS A 51 -11.86 22.90 6.29
C LYS A 51 -12.38 21.47 6.17
N LYS A 52 -13.70 21.31 6.07
CA LYS A 52 -14.27 20.00 5.69
C LYS A 52 -13.58 19.57 4.40
N PRO A 53 -13.04 18.34 4.33
CA PRO A 53 -12.41 17.86 3.11
C PRO A 53 -13.43 17.97 1.97
N PRO A 54 -13.02 18.49 0.80
CA PRO A 54 -13.91 18.60 -0.34
C PRO A 54 -14.52 17.24 -0.67
N THR A 55 -15.79 17.22 -1.07
CA THR A 55 -16.46 15.99 -1.50
C THR A 55 -15.86 15.57 -2.84
N TYR A 56 -14.95 14.60 -2.80
CA TYR A 56 -14.35 14.01 -3.98
C TYR A 56 -15.37 13.18 -4.75
N THR A 57 -15.43 13.39 -6.07
CA THR A 57 -16.15 12.52 -6.99
C THR A 57 -15.11 11.61 -7.66
N PRO A 58 -15.23 10.28 -7.56
CA PRO A 58 -14.28 9.35 -8.16
C PRO A 58 -14.03 9.64 -9.63
N LYS A 59 -12.76 9.57 -10.03
CA LYS A 59 -12.37 9.64 -11.43
C LYS A 59 -13.03 8.48 -12.20
N PRO A 60 -13.64 8.75 -13.37
CA PRO A 60 -14.09 7.68 -14.23
C PRO A 60 -12.89 6.85 -14.71
N ALA A 61 -13.06 5.53 -14.81
CA ALA A 61 -12.01 4.64 -15.30
C ALA A 61 -11.49 5.11 -16.66
N ALA A 62 -10.16 5.15 -16.81
CA ALA A 62 -9.55 5.52 -18.07
C ALA A 62 -9.88 4.47 -19.15
N PRO A 63 -10.18 4.87 -20.40
CA PRO A 63 -10.30 3.91 -21.50
C PRO A 63 -8.95 3.22 -21.72
N SER A 64 -8.96 1.89 -21.92
CA SER A 64 -7.72 1.12 -22.09
C SER A 64 -6.84 1.70 -23.20
N PRO A 65 -5.55 1.98 -22.95
CA PRO A 65 -4.68 2.56 -23.96
C PRO A 65 -4.46 1.57 -25.11
N ALA A 66 -4.48 2.08 -26.35
CA ALA A 66 -4.05 1.33 -27.52
C ALA A 66 -2.56 1.03 -27.43
N LYS A 67 -2.13 -0.20 -27.78
CA LYS A 67 -0.74 -0.65 -27.69
C LYS A 67 0.22 0.34 -28.38
N PRO A 68 1.24 0.89 -27.68
CA PRO A 68 2.17 1.82 -28.29
C PRO A 68 3.10 1.11 -29.28
N LYS A 69 3.31 1.74 -30.45
CA LYS A 69 4.36 1.36 -31.40
C LYS A 69 5.71 1.85 -30.87
N VAL A 70 6.64 0.92 -30.68
CA VAL A 70 8.00 1.18 -30.18
C VAL A 70 8.80 1.96 -31.24
N SER A 71 9.38 3.09 -30.85
CA SER A 71 10.42 3.81 -31.61
C SER A 71 11.70 3.89 -30.77
N PRO A 72 12.90 3.84 -31.38
CA PRO A 72 14.15 3.71 -30.64
C PRO A 72 14.61 5.02 -30.00
N ALA A 73 15.14 4.89 -28.78
CA ALA A 73 15.61 5.99 -27.94
C ALA A 73 16.93 6.62 -28.44
N LYS A 74 17.05 7.95 -28.32
CA LYS A 74 18.32 8.69 -28.46
C LYS A 74 18.87 9.06 -27.07
N LYS A 75 20.21 9.04 -26.94
CA LYS A 75 20.98 9.41 -25.74
C LYS A 75 21.40 10.89 -25.75
N ALA A 76 21.34 11.51 -24.56
CA ALA A 76 22.18 12.60 -24.04
C ALA A 76 21.83 12.70 -22.52
N GLY A 77 22.64 13.06 -21.52
CA GLY A 77 23.98 13.64 -21.39
C GLY A 77 23.97 14.46 -20.06
N SER A 78 24.71 13.98 -19.04
CA SER A 78 25.29 14.61 -17.82
C SER A 78 24.98 16.10 -17.49
N ALA A 79 24.82 16.63 -16.26
CA ALA A 79 24.80 16.16 -14.87
C ALA A 79 24.36 17.33 -13.94
N SER A 80 23.79 17.06 -12.76
CA SER A 80 23.95 17.86 -11.53
C SER A 80 23.39 17.05 -10.35
N GLY A 81 24.14 17.00 -9.25
CA GLY A 81 24.01 16.03 -8.16
C GLY A 81 22.61 15.92 -7.58
N ASN A 82 22.01 14.73 -7.73
CA ASN A 82 20.86 14.31 -6.95
C ASN A 82 21.13 12.89 -6.46
N ARG A 83 20.84 12.63 -5.19
CA ARG A 83 21.04 11.34 -4.52
C ARG A 83 20.29 10.25 -5.30
N THR A 84 20.97 9.60 -6.24
CA THR A 84 20.47 8.41 -6.93
C THR A 84 20.54 7.27 -5.94
N TYR A 85 19.39 6.93 -5.34
CA TYR A 85 19.26 5.68 -4.61
C TYR A 85 19.68 4.53 -5.55
N SER A 86 20.70 3.79 -5.16
CA SER A 86 21.30 2.69 -5.93
C SER A 86 20.88 1.31 -5.43
N GLY A 87 19.87 1.25 -4.57
CA GLY A 87 19.32 0.00 -4.06
C GLY A 87 18.42 -0.69 -5.09
N PRO A 88 17.83 -1.84 -4.74
CA PRO A 88 17.00 -2.61 -5.65
C PRO A 88 15.80 -1.78 -6.14
N LEU A 89 15.42 -2.00 -7.40
CA LEU A 89 14.27 -1.33 -8.02
C LEU A 89 12.92 -1.69 -7.37
N PHE A 90 12.89 -2.75 -6.57
CA PHE A 90 11.72 -3.31 -5.90
C PHE A 90 12.07 -3.57 -4.44
N ALA A 91 11.09 -3.54 -3.54
CA ALA A 91 11.34 -3.83 -2.14
C ALA A 91 11.71 -5.31 -1.95
N GLN A 92 12.59 -5.58 -1.00
CA GLN A 92 13.04 -6.91 -0.64
C GLN A 92 12.88 -7.14 0.86
N ALA A 93 12.77 -8.41 1.25
CA ALA A 93 12.72 -8.80 2.65
C ALA A 93 13.97 -8.28 3.41
N GLY A 94 13.73 -7.68 4.58
CA GLY A 94 14.75 -7.11 5.46
C GLY A 94 15.23 -5.70 5.06
N GLU A 95 14.74 -5.17 3.95
CA GLU A 95 15.13 -3.83 3.50
C GLU A 95 14.51 -2.73 4.38
N MET A 96 15.27 -1.68 4.63
CA MET A 96 14.80 -0.48 5.33
C MET A 96 14.88 0.71 4.38
N GLY A 97 13.74 1.33 4.11
CA GLY A 97 13.63 2.51 3.26
C GLY A 97 13.66 3.82 4.05
N LYS A 98 13.09 4.88 3.46
CA LYS A 98 12.94 6.19 4.09
C LYS A 98 11.77 6.23 5.06
N LEU A 99 10.74 5.45 4.77
CA LEU A 99 9.45 5.43 5.47
C LEU A 99 8.99 4.00 5.76
N PHE A 100 9.37 3.02 4.93
CA PHE A 100 8.91 1.64 5.03
C PHE A 100 10.01 0.69 5.51
N GLY A 101 9.68 -0.17 6.46
CA GLY A 101 10.51 -1.28 6.91
C GLY A 101 9.92 -2.62 6.49
N PHE A 102 10.67 -3.41 5.73
CA PHE A 102 10.22 -4.72 5.25
C PHE A 102 10.76 -5.81 6.17
N ALA A 103 9.88 -6.71 6.61
CA ALA A 103 10.28 -7.86 7.44
C ALA A 103 11.31 -8.72 6.69
N ASP A 104 12.28 -9.28 7.42
CA ASP A 104 13.22 -10.23 6.84
C ASP A 104 12.59 -11.62 6.71
N GLN A 105 13.34 -12.58 6.17
CA GLN A 105 12.87 -13.97 6.02
C GLN A 105 13.05 -14.80 7.29
N SER A 106 13.38 -14.18 8.43
CA SER A 106 13.72 -14.90 9.64
C SER A 106 12.48 -15.24 10.47
N GLY A 107 12.10 -16.52 10.44
CA GLY A 107 10.96 -17.02 11.20
C GLY A 107 9.61 -16.82 10.51
N ILE A 108 8.54 -17.11 11.23
CA ILE A 108 7.16 -16.92 10.77
C ILE A 108 6.59 -15.78 11.60
N HIS A 109 6.16 -14.72 10.92
CA HIS A 109 5.50 -13.57 11.54
C HIS A 109 4.01 -13.65 11.23
N GLU A 110 3.19 -13.83 12.27
CA GLU A 110 1.75 -13.60 12.14
C GLU A 110 1.51 -12.09 12.14
N LEU A 111 0.83 -11.59 11.11
CA LEU A 111 0.51 -10.18 10.95
C LEU A 111 -0.92 -9.94 11.42
N ASP A 112 -1.08 -9.26 12.54
CA ASP A 112 -2.39 -9.01 13.15
C ASP A 112 -3.15 -7.80 12.56
N GLY A 113 -2.58 -7.13 11.55
CA GLY A 113 -3.14 -5.92 10.95
C GLY A 113 -3.26 -4.76 11.94
N PRO A 114 -4.00 -3.69 11.60
CA PRO A 114 -4.67 -3.46 10.32
C PRO A 114 -3.69 -3.26 9.15
N PHE A 115 -4.15 -3.48 7.93
CA PHE A 115 -3.37 -3.24 6.71
C PHE A 115 -3.86 -1.96 6.02
N ALA A 116 -2.96 -1.08 5.63
CA ALA A 116 -3.26 0.08 4.79
C ALA A 116 -2.71 -0.18 3.38
N ILE A 117 -3.61 -0.52 2.46
CA ILE A 117 -3.27 -0.80 1.07
C ILE A 117 -3.26 0.51 0.30
N ILE A 118 -2.14 0.83 -0.36
CA ILE A 118 -1.91 2.11 -1.03
C ILE A 118 -1.59 1.90 -2.50
N ASP A 119 -2.17 2.75 -3.34
CA ASP A 119 -1.80 2.91 -4.74
C ASP A 119 -1.79 4.40 -5.11
N LEU A 120 -0.89 4.78 -6.02
CA LEU A 120 -0.67 6.15 -6.45
C LEU A 120 -0.64 6.27 -7.98
N GLU A 121 -1.30 7.29 -8.51
CA GLU A 121 -0.99 7.81 -9.84
C GLU A 121 -0.11 9.05 -9.72
N THR A 122 0.88 9.19 -10.59
CA THR A 122 1.95 10.20 -10.44
C THR A 122 2.30 10.87 -11.77
N SER A 123 2.83 12.09 -11.71
CA SER A 123 3.22 12.86 -12.91
C SER A 123 4.53 12.41 -13.56
N GLY A 124 5.16 11.36 -13.02
CA GLY A 124 6.42 10.81 -13.52
C GLY A 124 6.92 9.70 -12.60
N PHE A 125 8.19 9.31 -12.72
CA PHE A 125 8.68 8.12 -12.02
C PHE A 125 9.50 8.40 -10.77
N ASN A 126 9.95 9.64 -10.55
CA ASN A 126 10.90 9.95 -9.49
C ASN A 126 10.65 11.33 -8.86
N PRO A 127 10.34 11.41 -7.56
CA PRO A 127 10.37 12.66 -6.82
C PRO A 127 11.83 13.14 -6.56
N PRO A 128 12.06 14.43 -6.29
CA PRO A 128 11.07 15.51 -6.15
C PRO A 128 10.62 16.12 -7.50
N GLY A 129 11.12 15.62 -8.64
CA GLY A 129 10.75 16.11 -9.98
C GLY A 129 9.41 15.59 -10.51
N SER A 130 8.67 14.86 -9.70
CA SER A 130 7.34 14.30 -10.01
C SER A 130 6.51 14.31 -8.73
N LYS A 131 5.20 14.42 -8.89
CA LYS A 131 4.22 14.63 -7.83
C LYS A 131 3.13 13.57 -7.87
N ILE A 132 2.49 13.34 -6.72
CA ILE A 132 1.29 12.49 -6.64
C ILE A 132 0.11 13.25 -7.28
N LEU A 133 -0.63 12.57 -8.15
CA LEU A 133 -1.81 13.10 -8.86
C LEU A 133 -3.11 12.44 -8.40
N GLU A 134 -3.03 11.21 -7.90
CA GLU A 134 -4.15 10.45 -7.33
C GLU A 134 -3.58 9.58 -6.22
N ILE A 135 -4.31 9.45 -5.12
CA ILE A 135 -4.00 8.51 -4.05
C ILE A 135 -5.25 7.75 -3.66
N ALA A 136 -5.11 6.45 -3.47
CA ALA A 136 -6.09 5.64 -2.79
C ALA A 136 -5.45 4.90 -1.62
N ILE A 137 -6.16 4.85 -0.50
CA ILE A 137 -5.80 4.08 0.68
C ILE A 137 -7.03 3.32 1.15
N LEU A 138 -6.91 1.99 1.23
CA LEU A 138 -7.93 1.11 1.79
C LEU A 138 -7.38 0.48 3.06
N LYS A 139 -7.99 0.79 4.21
CA LYS A 139 -7.63 0.21 5.50
C LYS A 139 -8.53 -0.97 5.80
N ILE A 140 -7.94 -2.15 5.99
CA ILE A 140 -8.65 -3.39 6.32
C ILE A 140 -8.15 -4.00 7.62
N ASP A 141 -9.00 -4.77 8.30
CA ASP A 141 -8.57 -5.63 9.40
C ASP A 141 -7.90 -6.93 8.88
N ARG A 142 -7.48 -7.80 9.81
CA ARG A 142 -6.84 -9.08 9.49
C ARG A 142 -7.74 -10.06 8.73
N ASP A 143 -9.05 -9.88 8.81
CA ASP A 143 -10.04 -10.75 8.17
C ASP A 143 -10.46 -10.19 6.80
N GLY A 144 -9.89 -9.06 6.39
CA GLY A 144 -10.17 -8.40 5.12
C GLY A 144 -11.37 -7.45 5.14
N ASN A 145 -11.95 -7.16 6.31
CA ASN A 145 -13.06 -6.21 6.41
C ASN A 145 -12.55 -4.77 6.27
N GLU A 146 -13.22 -3.97 5.44
CA GLU A 146 -12.96 -2.54 5.32
C GLU A 146 -13.24 -1.82 6.65
N LEU A 147 -12.20 -1.23 7.22
CA LEU A 147 -12.27 -0.38 8.40
C LEU A 147 -12.47 1.08 8.01
N ASP A 148 -11.78 1.52 6.97
CA ASP A 148 -11.82 2.89 6.48
C ASP A 148 -11.23 2.97 5.05
N ARG A 149 -11.56 4.03 4.31
CA ARG A 149 -11.00 4.30 2.99
C ARG A 149 -10.84 5.79 2.71
N PHE A 150 -9.90 6.11 1.82
CA PHE A 150 -9.71 7.45 1.30
C PHE A 150 -9.23 7.39 -0.14
N GLU A 151 -9.80 8.23 -0.99
CA GLU A 151 -9.40 8.39 -2.38
C GLU A 151 -9.56 9.87 -2.73
N THR A 152 -8.58 10.43 -3.43
CA THR A 152 -8.69 11.77 -4.02
C THR A 152 -7.70 11.95 -5.15
N LEU A 153 -8.07 12.81 -6.12
CA LEU A 153 -7.09 13.50 -6.94
C LEU A 153 -6.31 14.51 -6.09
N ILE A 154 -5.07 14.79 -6.48
CA ILE A 154 -4.18 15.75 -5.83
C ILE A 154 -3.70 16.77 -6.87
N ASN A 155 -3.81 18.05 -6.52
CA ASN A 155 -3.22 19.12 -7.31
C ASN A 155 -1.70 19.21 -7.03
N PRO A 156 -0.83 18.98 -8.03
CA PRO A 156 0.63 19.01 -7.86
C PRO A 156 1.21 20.43 -7.79
N GLU A 157 0.36 21.47 -7.93
CA GLU A 157 0.68 22.91 -7.92
C GLU A 157 1.55 23.41 -9.10
N ASP A 158 2.41 22.55 -9.66
CA ASP A 158 3.26 22.85 -10.82
C ASP A 158 2.55 22.68 -12.18
N GLY A 159 1.33 22.13 -12.17
CA GLY A 159 0.52 21.85 -13.36
C GLY A 159 1.04 20.69 -14.22
N ASN A 160 2.06 19.95 -13.76
CA ASN A 160 2.61 18.81 -14.48
C ASN A 160 1.76 17.56 -14.24
N VAL A 161 1.10 17.08 -15.30
CA VAL A 161 0.30 15.85 -15.27
C VAL A 161 0.99 14.65 -15.91
N GLY A 162 2.25 14.78 -16.35
CA GLY A 162 3.02 13.63 -16.81
C GLY A 162 2.42 12.85 -17.99
N ARG A 163 2.41 11.53 -17.86
CA ARG A 163 1.96 10.57 -18.88
C ARG A 163 0.47 10.29 -18.76
N THR A 164 -0.36 11.29 -19.09
CA THR A 164 -1.83 11.16 -19.12
C THR A 164 -2.32 9.97 -19.96
N ASP A 165 -1.54 9.48 -20.94
CA ASP A 165 -1.87 8.28 -21.72
C ASP A 165 -1.78 6.96 -20.92
N ILE A 166 -1.15 6.99 -19.76
CA ILE A 166 -1.01 5.85 -18.84
C ILE A 166 -2.09 5.92 -17.76
N HIS A 167 -2.09 7.00 -16.98
CA HIS A 167 -2.95 7.12 -15.79
C HIS A 167 -4.28 7.84 -16.08
N GLY A 168 -4.47 8.43 -17.26
CA GLY A 168 -5.75 9.05 -17.65
C GLY A 168 -6.11 10.34 -16.91
N ILE A 169 -5.21 10.92 -16.11
CA ILE A 169 -5.46 12.18 -15.37
C ILE A 169 -5.06 13.36 -16.25
N GLU A 170 -6.02 14.20 -16.54
CA GLU A 170 -5.82 15.44 -17.30
C GLU A 170 -5.82 16.64 -16.34
N LEU A 171 -5.09 17.69 -16.70
CA LEU A 171 -4.93 18.90 -15.86
C LEU A 171 -6.27 19.49 -15.40
N ARG A 172 -7.31 19.44 -16.25
CA ARG A 172 -8.64 19.97 -15.90
C ARG A 172 -9.32 19.22 -14.74
N MET A 173 -8.98 17.94 -14.54
CA MET A 173 -9.53 17.12 -13.46
C MET A 173 -8.95 17.51 -12.10
N LEU A 174 -7.75 18.09 -12.10
CA LEU A 174 -7.06 18.55 -10.90
C LEU A 174 -7.52 19.95 -10.44
N ASN A 175 -8.38 20.62 -11.24
CA ASN A 175 -8.90 21.92 -10.88
C ASN A 175 -9.84 21.80 -9.66
N GLY A 176 -9.45 22.41 -8.54
CA GLY A 176 -10.17 22.31 -7.28
C GLY A 176 -9.91 21.03 -6.49
N ALA A 177 -9.04 20.14 -6.98
CA ALA A 177 -8.50 19.06 -6.16
C ALA A 177 -7.63 19.65 -5.04
N PRO A 178 -7.61 19.02 -3.85
CA PRO A 178 -6.77 19.48 -2.75
C PRO A 178 -5.28 19.32 -3.09
N THR A 179 -4.42 20.10 -2.44
CA THR A 179 -2.97 19.84 -2.47
C THR A 179 -2.62 18.66 -1.56
N PHE A 180 -1.42 18.09 -1.69
CA PHE A 180 -0.98 17.02 -0.79
C PHE A 180 -0.98 17.48 0.67
N ASP A 181 -0.50 18.69 0.96
CA ASP A 181 -0.48 19.26 2.31
C ASP A 181 -1.87 19.26 2.96
N GLU A 182 -2.90 19.67 2.21
CA GLU A 182 -4.29 19.71 2.67
C GLU A 182 -4.87 18.34 3.04
N VAL A 183 -4.35 17.25 2.46
CA VAL A 183 -4.81 15.86 2.74
C VAL A 183 -3.83 15.03 3.56
N SER A 184 -2.63 15.54 3.83
CA SER A 184 -1.56 14.83 4.53
C SER A 184 -2.01 14.29 5.89
N GLY A 185 -2.76 15.07 6.66
CA GLY A 185 -3.32 14.64 7.95
C GLY A 185 -4.23 13.40 7.84
N ARG A 186 -5.07 13.36 6.79
CA ARG A 186 -5.98 12.22 6.55
C ARG A 186 -5.21 10.97 6.12
N ILE A 187 -4.17 11.14 5.32
CA ILE A 187 -3.27 10.05 4.92
C ILE A 187 -2.57 9.46 6.15
N LEU A 188 -2.03 10.32 7.01
CA LEU A 188 -1.36 9.93 8.26
C LEU A 188 -2.29 9.13 9.19
N GLU A 189 -3.53 9.58 9.37
CA GLU A 189 -4.54 8.86 10.17
C GLU A 189 -4.78 7.43 9.67
N LEU A 190 -4.81 7.23 8.35
CA LEU A 190 -5.06 5.91 7.77
C LEU A 190 -3.87 4.97 7.90
N ILE A 191 -2.65 5.48 7.67
CA ILE A 191 -1.44 4.66 7.75
C ILE A 191 -0.95 4.42 9.18
N GLN A 192 -1.41 5.23 10.15
CA GLN A 192 -1.08 5.07 11.55
C GLN A 192 -1.48 3.69 12.07
N ASP A 193 -0.57 3.08 12.85
CA ASP A 193 -0.71 1.76 13.47
C ASP A 193 -1.14 0.67 12.47
N SER A 194 -0.68 0.78 11.21
CA SER A 194 -0.98 -0.19 10.16
C SER A 194 0.28 -0.77 9.53
N ILE A 195 0.13 -1.92 8.88
CA ILE A 195 1.12 -2.46 7.96
C ILE A 195 0.78 -1.93 6.57
N ILE A 196 1.72 -1.24 5.94
CA ILE A 196 1.55 -0.76 4.57
C ILE A 196 1.56 -1.95 3.62
N VAL A 197 0.68 -1.92 2.62
CA VAL A 197 0.67 -2.89 1.53
C VAL A 197 0.63 -2.12 0.22
N ALA A 198 1.54 -2.41 -0.69
CA ALA A 198 1.53 -1.83 -2.03
C ALA A 198 2.10 -2.82 -3.06
N HIS A 199 1.84 -2.59 -4.33
CA HIS A 199 2.38 -3.41 -5.41
C HIS A 199 3.54 -2.68 -6.07
N ASN A 200 4.78 -3.09 -5.77
CA ASN A 200 6.00 -2.31 -5.96
C ASN A 200 6.20 -1.20 -4.91
N ALA A 201 6.01 -1.54 -3.63
CA ALA A 201 5.95 -0.61 -2.48
C ALA A 201 7.06 0.46 -2.40
N ARG A 202 8.24 0.22 -2.98
CA ARG A 202 9.34 1.21 -3.06
C ARG A 202 8.94 2.43 -3.88
N PHE A 203 8.09 2.26 -4.88
CA PHE A 203 7.55 3.34 -5.69
C PHE A 203 6.67 4.25 -4.84
N GLU A 204 5.65 3.69 -4.19
CA GLU A 204 4.75 4.43 -3.31
C GLU A 204 5.50 5.11 -2.17
N GLU A 205 6.45 4.41 -1.56
CA GLU A 205 7.30 4.95 -0.50
C GLU A 205 8.05 6.22 -0.94
N ASN A 206 8.67 6.18 -2.12
CA ASN A 206 9.48 7.31 -2.58
C ASN A 206 8.64 8.58 -2.75
N PHE A 207 7.43 8.45 -3.27
CA PHE A 207 6.49 9.56 -3.42
C PHE A 207 5.94 10.02 -2.07
N LEU A 208 5.41 9.11 -1.25
CA LEU A 208 4.87 9.45 0.07
C LEU A 208 5.93 10.10 0.95
N ALA A 209 7.13 9.55 1.02
CA ALA A 209 8.22 10.12 1.81
C ALA A 209 8.62 11.53 1.32
N SER A 210 8.62 11.76 0.00
CA SER A 210 8.91 13.10 -0.54
C SER A 210 7.84 14.11 -0.16
N GLU A 211 6.56 13.77 -0.41
CA GLU A 211 5.44 14.68 -0.21
C GLU A 211 5.18 14.92 1.28
N LEU A 212 5.30 13.90 2.14
CA LEU A 212 5.20 14.05 3.59
C LEU A 212 6.32 14.92 4.15
N ASN A 213 7.56 14.73 3.69
CA ASN A 213 8.69 15.57 4.10
C ASN A 213 8.50 17.03 3.64
N GLU A 214 7.98 17.25 2.42
CA GLU A 214 7.65 18.60 1.94
C GLU A 214 6.52 19.26 2.73
N ALA A 215 5.52 18.48 3.17
CA ALA A 215 4.46 18.91 4.09
C ALA A 215 4.93 19.06 5.55
N GLY A 216 6.22 18.80 5.84
CA GLY A 216 6.81 19.00 7.16
C GLY A 216 6.54 17.88 8.16
N HIS A 217 6.17 16.69 7.69
CA HIS A 217 6.02 15.49 8.50
C HIS A 217 7.30 14.66 8.49
N ASP A 218 7.72 14.22 9.67
CA ASP A 218 8.83 13.30 9.88
C ASP A 218 8.28 12.08 10.63
N LEU A 219 8.38 10.90 10.02
CA LEU A 219 7.79 9.67 10.53
C LEU A 219 8.86 8.62 10.79
N ASP A 220 8.65 7.85 11.86
CA ASP A 220 9.37 6.61 12.08
C ASP A 220 9.04 5.59 10.99
N LEU A 221 9.90 4.57 10.85
CA LEU A 221 9.68 3.46 9.91
C LEU A 221 8.36 2.75 10.20
N ILE A 222 7.54 2.61 9.16
CA ILE A 222 6.27 1.89 9.17
C ILE A 222 6.49 0.49 8.56
N PRO A 223 6.01 -0.59 9.18
CA PRO A 223 6.08 -1.92 8.59
C PRO A 223 5.38 -1.97 7.22
N ALA A 224 5.97 -2.65 6.24
CA ALA A 224 5.41 -2.73 4.90
C ALA A 224 5.55 -4.12 4.25
N LEU A 225 4.63 -4.40 3.34
CA LEU A 225 4.60 -5.56 2.44
C LEU A 225 4.59 -5.10 0.99
N ASP A 226 5.44 -5.72 0.17
CA ASP A 226 5.42 -5.54 -1.28
C ASP A 226 4.79 -6.75 -1.94
N THR A 227 3.58 -6.57 -2.47
CA THR A 227 2.82 -7.65 -3.12
C THR A 227 3.46 -8.10 -4.43
N LEU A 228 4.32 -7.28 -5.06
CA LEU A 228 5.11 -7.70 -6.20
C LEU A 228 6.16 -8.75 -5.78
N TRP A 229 6.81 -8.50 -4.65
CA TRP A 229 7.75 -9.45 -4.06
C TRP A 229 7.05 -10.71 -3.60
N LEU A 230 5.92 -10.59 -2.91
CA LEU A 230 5.11 -11.75 -2.48
C LEU A 230 4.67 -12.60 -3.68
N ALA A 231 4.08 -11.98 -4.72
CA ALA A 231 3.63 -12.69 -5.92
C ALA A 231 4.75 -13.54 -6.55
N ARG A 232 5.98 -13.00 -6.65
CA ARG A 232 7.15 -13.73 -7.19
C ARG A 232 7.55 -14.96 -6.37
N ASN A 233 7.17 -15.02 -5.10
CA ASN A 233 7.45 -16.14 -4.20
C ASN A 233 6.27 -17.09 -4.05
N THR A 234 5.05 -16.68 -4.46
CA THR A 234 3.83 -17.47 -4.28
C THR A 234 3.34 -18.13 -5.58
N ILE A 235 3.44 -17.47 -6.74
CA ILE A 235 2.84 -17.94 -8.00
C ILE A 235 3.76 -17.73 -9.20
N ASP A 236 3.82 -18.70 -10.14
CA ASP A 236 4.59 -18.57 -11.38
C ASP A 236 3.73 -17.93 -12.49
N LEU A 237 4.17 -16.76 -12.97
CA LEU A 237 3.45 -15.93 -13.95
C LEU A 237 4.39 -15.41 -15.04
N PRO A 238 3.88 -15.15 -16.27
CA PRO A 238 4.71 -14.66 -17.37
C PRO A 238 5.33 -13.28 -17.10
N ASN A 239 4.70 -12.49 -16.25
CA ASN A 239 5.23 -11.27 -15.66
C ASN A 239 4.46 -10.99 -14.36
N TYR A 240 4.90 -9.99 -13.60
CA TYR A 240 4.31 -9.66 -12.30
C TYR A 240 3.77 -8.23 -12.26
N LYS A 241 3.29 -7.69 -13.38
CA LYS A 241 2.49 -6.46 -13.34
C LYS A 241 1.20 -6.74 -12.59
N LEU A 242 0.63 -5.71 -11.96
CA LEU A 242 -0.56 -5.84 -11.13
C LEU A 242 -1.70 -6.59 -11.85
N ASP A 243 -2.01 -6.20 -13.08
CA ASP A 243 -3.04 -6.87 -13.91
C ASP A 243 -2.80 -8.38 -14.07
N THR A 244 -1.56 -8.78 -14.28
CA THR A 244 -1.16 -10.17 -14.47
C THR A 244 -1.24 -10.94 -13.16
N VAL A 245 -0.83 -10.33 -12.06
CA VAL A 245 -0.91 -10.93 -10.72
C VAL A 245 -2.36 -11.12 -10.30
N ILE A 246 -3.20 -10.09 -10.41
CA ILE A 246 -4.63 -10.16 -10.08
C ILE A 246 -5.33 -11.27 -10.88
N ASN A 247 -5.09 -11.33 -12.20
CA ASN A 247 -5.64 -12.40 -13.03
C ASN A 247 -5.09 -13.79 -12.65
N GLY A 248 -3.84 -13.88 -12.22
CA GLY A 248 -3.20 -15.12 -11.76
C GLY A 248 -3.90 -15.75 -10.56
N PHE A 249 -4.46 -14.92 -9.67
CA PHE A 249 -5.29 -15.34 -8.53
C PHE A 249 -6.78 -15.52 -8.90
N ASN A 250 -7.13 -15.53 -10.20
CA ASN A 250 -8.49 -15.61 -10.71
C ASN A 250 -9.40 -14.45 -10.29
N GLU A 251 -8.81 -13.32 -9.90
CA GLU A 251 -9.53 -12.09 -9.58
C GLU A 251 -9.58 -11.14 -10.78
N ARG A 252 -10.36 -10.06 -10.66
CA ARG A 252 -10.48 -9.04 -11.69
C ARG A 252 -10.38 -7.64 -11.09
N ILE A 253 -9.67 -6.77 -11.81
CA ILE A 253 -9.66 -5.34 -11.50
C ILE A 253 -10.93 -4.71 -12.07
N VAL A 254 -11.73 -4.10 -11.19
CA VAL A 254 -12.84 -3.23 -11.58
C VAL A 254 -12.32 -1.80 -11.57
N ASN A 255 -12.56 -1.05 -12.64
CA ASN A 255 -11.96 0.28 -12.86
C ASN A 255 -10.43 0.26 -12.87
N ALA A 256 -9.84 -0.59 -13.70
CA ALA A 256 -8.38 -0.65 -13.87
C ALA A 256 -7.78 0.74 -14.19
N HIS A 257 -6.57 0.99 -13.69
CA HIS A 257 -5.89 2.29 -13.81
C HIS A 257 -6.62 3.44 -13.11
N THR A 258 -7.30 3.09 -12.02
CA THR A 258 -7.69 4.02 -10.96
C THR A 258 -7.06 3.51 -9.68
N ALA A 259 -6.54 4.42 -8.85
CA ALA A 259 -5.86 4.03 -7.64
C ALA A 259 -6.79 3.20 -6.73
N LEU A 260 -8.08 3.58 -6.64
CA LEU A 260 -9.05 2.84 -5.84
C LEU A 260 -9.34 1.43 -6.40
N GLY A 261 -9.48 1.30 -7.73
CA GLY A 261 -9.69 0.01 -8.37
C GLY A 261 -8.54 -0.96 -8.09
N ASP A 262 -7.32 -0.44 -8.09
CA ASP A 262 -6.10 -1.21 -7.90
C ASP A 262 -5.93 -1.63 -6.42
N VAL A 263 -6.17 -0.75 -5.43
CA VAL A 263 -6.12 -1.15 -4.00
C VAL A 263 -7.20 -2.17 -3.63
N ILE A 264 -8.41 -2.06 -4.22
CA ILE A 264 -9.48 -3.05 -4.01
C ILE A 264 -9.10 -4.40 -4.63
N ALA A 265 -8.43 -4.40 -5.78
CA ALA A 265 -7.97 -5.64 -6.38
C ALA A 265 -6.89 -6.30 -5.51
N VAL A 266 -5.91 -5.52 -5.03
CA VAL A 266 -4.87 -5.99 -4.12
C VAL A 266 -5.46 -6.55 -2.81
N SER A 267 -6.49 -5.90 -2.24
CA SER A 267 -7.10 -6.37 -0.98
C SER A 267 -7.70 -7.77 -1.08
N LYS A 268 -8.17 -8.17 -2.26
CA LYS A 268 -8.77 -9.49 -2.49
C LYS A 268 -7.74 -10.61 -2.59
N ILE A 269 -6.57 -10.32 -3.14
CA ILE A 269 -5.52 -11.32 -3.35
C ILE A 269 -4.54 -11.41 -2.18
N LEU A 270 -4.48 -10.39 -1.31
CA LEU A 270 -3.58 -10.36 -0.17
C LEU A 270 -3.70 -11.60 0.75
N PRO A 271 -4.91 -12.13 1.06
CA PRO A 271 -5.04 -13.35 1.87
C PRO A 271 -4.53 -14.64 1.19
N GLU A 272 -4.35 -14.62 -0.13
CA GLU A 272 -3.92 -15.77 -0.94
C GLU A 272 -2.39 -15.82 -1.15
N MET A 273 -1.67 -14.79 -0.66
CA MET A 273 -0.22 -14.62 -0.85
C MET A 273 0.61 -15.19 0.30
#